data_AF-A0AAW8IGJ8-F1
#
_entry.id   AF-A0AAW8IGJ8-F1
#
_cell.length_a   1.000
_cell.length_b   1.000
_cell.length_c   1.000
_cell.angle_alpha   90.00
_cell.angle_beta   90.00
_cell.angle_gamma   90.00
#
_symmetry.space_group_name_H-M   'P 1'
#
loop_
_entity.id
_entity.type
_entity.pdbx_description
1 polymer ?
#
loop_
_entity_poly.entity_id
_entity_poly.type
_entity_poly.pdbx_seq_one_letter_code
_entity_poly.pdbx_strand_id
1 'polypeptide(L)'
;YYVGYSQFPNERLLKHNRQENFNTFTRKFRPWKIVTLFEVSEDKANVIAVERFIKRQKSRKFIEMLCDENHQLSGILAQLVRVPNLRD
;
A
#
# COMPACT_ATOMS: atom_id res chain seq x y z
N TYR A 1 -9.67 3.12 -0.35
CA TYR A 1 -8.27 2.68 -0.43
C TYR A 1 -7.97 1.68 0.67
N TYR A 2 -7.05 0.74 0.41
CA TYR A 2 -6.49 -0.19 1.39
C TYR A 2 -4.98 0.05 1.47
N VAL A 3 -4.42 0.02 2.68
CA VAL A 3 -2.97 0.15 2.91
C VAL A 3 -2.48 -1.06 3.68
N GLY A 4 -1.38 -1.65 3.25
CA GLY A 4 -0.73 -2.77 3.91
C GLY A 4 0.70 -2.95 3.39
N TYR A 5 1.49 -3.76 4.11
CA TYR A 5 2.79 -4.22 3.63
C TYR A 5 2.78 -5.71 3.34
N SER A 6 3.67 -6.15 2.44
CA SER A 6 3.91 -7.56 2.15
C SER A 6 5.24 -7.72 1.43
N GLN A 7 5.92 -8.84 1.66
CA GLN A 7 7.05 -9.27 0.83
C GLN A 7 6.60 -9.74 -0.56
N PHE A 8 5.34 -10.18 -0.70
CA PHE A 8 4.77 -10.66 -1.97
C PHE A 8 3.45 -9.90 -2.28
N PRO A 9 3.52 -8.62 -2.72
CA PRO A 9 2.34 -7.78 -2.95
C PRO A 9 1.34 -8.38 -3.93
N ASN A 10 1.82 -9.03 -5.00
CA ASN A 10 0.96 -9.65 -6.03
C ASN A 10 0.16 -10.82 -5.47
N GLU A 11 0.78 -11.70 -4.68
CA GLU A 11 0.06 -12.79 -4.02
C GLU A 11 -0.99 -12.26 -3.04
N ARG A 12 -0.66 -11.18 -2.32
CA ARG A 12 -1.62 -10.52 -1.42
C ARG A 12 -2.80 -9.94 -2.20
N LEU A 13 -2.56 -9.31 -3.34
CA LEU A 13 -3.61 -8.79 -4.21
C LEU A 13 -4.51 -9.92 -4.72
N LEU A 14 -3.92 -11.04 -5.17
CA LEU A 14 -4.66 -12.23 -5.58
C LEU A 14 -5.53 -12.75 -4.44
N LYS A 15 -5.01 -12.83 -3.21
CA LYS A 15 -5.79 -13.21 -2.02
C LYS A 15 -6.95 -12.23 -1.77
N HIS A 16 -6.71 -10.92 -1.83
CA HIS A 16 -7.77 -9.90 -1.67
C HIS A 16 -8.87 -9.99 -2.75
N ASN A 17 -8.54 -10.44 -3.96
CA ASN A 17 -9.50 -10.58 -5.05
C ASN A 17 -10.20 -11.96 -5.10
N ARG A 18 -9.54 -13.03 -4.66
CA ARG A 18 -10.05 -14.40 -4.81
C ARG A 18 -10.66 -14.99 -3.53
N GLN A 19 -10.28 -14.54 -2.34
CA GLN A 19 -10.77 -15.16 -1.11
C GLN A 19 -12.28 -14.90 -0.90
N GLU A 20 -13.07 -15.98 -0.89
CA GLU A 20 -14.51 -15.96 -0.57
C GLU A 20 -14.78 -16.11 0.92
N ASN A 21 -13.91 -16.86 1.60
CA ASN A 21 -14.03 -17.17 3.02
C ASN A 21 -13.30 -16.10 3.85
N PHE A 22 -13.89 -15.76 5.00
CA PHE A 22 -13.53 -14.72 5.99
C PHE A 22 -14.21 -13.35 5.78
N ASN A 23 -14.86 -12.88 6.86
CA ASN A 23 -15.44 -11.54 7.01
C ASN A 23 -14.33 -10.47 7.07
N THR A 24 -13.56 -10.31 5.99
CA THR A 24 -12.49 -9.31 5.90
C THR A 24 -13.00 -8.03 5.23
N PHE A 25 -12.41 -6.90 5.62
CA PHE A 25 -12.74 -5.59 5.04
C PHE A 25 -12.53 -5.52 3.52
N THR A 26 -11.58 -6.28 2.99
CA THR A 26 -11.25 -6.32 1.56
C THR A 26 -12.13 -7.26 0.75
N ARG A 27 -13.05 -8.02 1.38
CA ARG A 27 -14.02 -8.85 0.62
C ARG A 27 -14.97 -7.99 -0.22
N LYS A 28 -15.41 -6.86 0.35
CA LYS A 28 -16.29 -5.90 -0.31
C LYS A 28 -15.48 -5.07 -1.29
N PHE A 29 -16.08 -4.66 -2.41
CA PHE A 29 -15.47 -3.79 -3.43
C PHE A 29 -14.33 -4.41 -4.27
N ARG A 30 -14.34 -5.73 -4.43
CA ARG A 30 -13.56 -6.39 -5.48
C ARG A 30 -14.07 -5.97 -6.88
N PRO A 31 -13.21 -5.88 -7.90
CA PRO A 31 -11.78 -6.18 -7.85
C PRO A 31 -10.94 -5.01 -7.29
N TRP A 32 -9.97 -5.35 -6.43
CA TRP A 32 -8.89 -4.49 -6.00
C TRP A 32 -7.79 -4.45 -7.06
N LYS A 33 -7.14 -3.29 -7.16
CA LYS A 33 -5.93 -3.06 -7.95
C LYS A 33 -4.87 -2.39 -7.10
N ILE A 34 -3.60 -2.70 -7.36
CA ILE A 34 -2.48 -1.91 -6.80
C ILE A 34 -2.46 -0.58 -7.53
N VAL A 35 -2.42 0.53 -6.77
CA VAL A 35 -2.36 1.89 -7.33
C VAL A 35 -1.00 2.55 -7.13
N THR A 36 -0.25 2.12 -6.12
CA THR A 36 1.14 2.52 -5.89
C THR A 36 1.81 1.47 -5.01
N LEU A 37 3.11 1.27 -5.19
CA LEU A 37 3.92 0.35 -4.39
C LEU A 37 5.21 1.07 -3.97
N PHE A 38 5.61 0.86 -2.72
CA PHE A 38 6.83 1.42 -2.17
C PHE A 38 7.67 0.32 -1.54
N GLU A 39 8.95 0.34 -1.85
CA GLU A 39 9.95 -0.33 -1.03
C GLU A 39 10.25 0.58 0.18
N VAL A 40 10.28 -0.02 1.36
CA VAL A 40 10.32 0.72 2.64
C VAL A 40 11.62 0.46 3.38
N SER A 41 11.86 -0.79 3.80
CA SER A 41 13.03 -1.20 4.58
C SER A 41 13.03 -2.72 4.74
N GLU A 42 14.20 -3.30 4.96
CA GLU A 42 14.34 -4.69 5.43
C GLU A 42 13.96 -4.82 6.91
N ASP A 43 14.06 -3.75 7.70
CA ASP A 43 13.66 -3.74 9.10
C ASP A 43 12.13 -3.68 9.23
N LYS A 44 11.57 -4.77 9.75
CA LYS A 44 10.14 -4.92 10.00
C LYS A 44 9.59 -3.85 10.95
N ALA A 45 10.36 -3.38 11.93
CA ALA A 45 9.89 -2.36 12.86
C ALA A 45 9.64 -1.03 12.11
N ASN A 46 10.57 -0.63 11.25
CA ASN A 46 10.42 0.53 10.38
C ASN A 46 9.24 0.39 9.40
N VAL A 47 9.09 -0.77 8.75
CA VAL A 47 7.95 -1.06 7.85
C VAL A 47 6.61 -0.86 8.56
N ILE A 48 6.47 -1.41 9.77
CA ILE A 48 5.25 -1.28 10.58
C ILE A 48 5.03 0.18 11.00
N ALA A 49 6.09 0.92 11.35
CA ALA A 49 6.00 2.32 11.73
C ALA A 49 5.47 3.18 10.57
N VAL A 50 6.00 2.99 9.36
CA VAL A 50 5.54 3.67 8.14
C VAL A 50 4.09 3.31 7.82
N GLU A 51 3.73 2.02 7.85
CA GLU A 51 2.35 1.58 7.58
C GLU A 51 1.35 2.23 8.56
N ARG A 52 1.68 2.24 9.86
CA ARG A 52 0.87 2.90 10.90
C ARG A 52 0.79 4.40 10.68
N PHE A 53 1.89 5.06 10.33
CA PHE A 53 1.91 6.49 10.03
C PHE A 53 0.94 6.83 8.90
N ILE A 54 0.98 6.09 7.79
CA ILE A 54 0.09 6.31 6.64
C ILE A 54 -1.37 6.07 7.05
N LYS A 55 -1.67 4.95 7.71
CA LYS A 55 -3.03 4.62 8.17
C LYS A 55 -3.60 5.65 9.14
N ARG A 56 -2.76 6.22 10.02
CA ARG A 56 -3.18 7.21 11.02
C ARG A 56 -3.64 8.53 10.41
N GLN A 57 -3.17 8.88 9.21
CA GLN A 57 -3.59 10.13 8.55
C GLN A 57 -5.09 10.15 8.25
N LYS A 58 -5.71 8.98 8.01
CA LYS A 58 -7.15 8.82 7.73
C LYS A 58 -7.69 9.81 6.67
N SER A 59 -6.83 10.23 5.74
CA SER A 59 -7.13 11.27 4.77
C SER A 59 -7.09 10.69 3.36
N ARG A 60 -8.21 10.80 2.65
CA ARG A 60 -8.29 10.35 1.24
C ARG A 60 -7.33 11.13 0.35
N LYS A 61 -7.29 12.46 0.51
CA LYS A 61 -6.39 13.35 -0.24
C LYS A 61 -4.92 12.99 -0.02
N PHE A 62 -4.56 12.61 1.20
CA PHE A 62 -3.21 12.14 1.50
C PHE A 62 -2.87 10.85 0.74
N ILE A 63 -3.79 9.88 0.68
CA ILE A 63 -3.56 8.66 -0.10
C ILE A 63 -3.47 8.95 -1.60
N GLU A 64 -4.30 9.84 -2.13
CA GLU A 64 -4.26 10.24 -3.55
C GLU A 64 -2.93 10.92 -3.90
N MET A 65 -2.42 11.79 -3.02
CA MET A 65 -1.09 12.38 -3.13
C MET A 65 0.04 11.33 -3.10
N LEU A 66 -0.08 10.28 -2.28
CA LEU A 66 0.88 9.17 -2.33
C LEU A 66 0.83 8.42 -3.68
N CYS A 67 -0.33 8.36 -4.34
CA CYS A 67 -0.48 7.67 -5.63
C CYS A 67 0.00 8.53 -6.82
N ASP A 68 0.18 9.83 -6.63
CA ASP A 68 0.67 10.72 -7.69
C ASP A 68 2.18 10.55 -7.89
N GLU A 69 2.57 10.04 -9.06
CA GLU A 69 3.96 9.80 -9.43
C GLU A 69 4.78 11.10 -9.50
N ASN A 70 4.13 12.24 -9.77
CA ASN A 70 4.79 13.54 -9.84
C ASN A 70 4.97 14.18 -8.45
N HIS A 71 4.34 13.62 -7.42
CA HIS A 71 4.42 14.16 -6.09
C HIS A 71 5.69 13.68 -5.37
N GLN A 72 6.51 14.64 -4.94
CA GLN A 72 7.70 14.40 -4.15
C GLN A 72 7.34 14.13 -2.68
N LEU A 73 7.77 12.98 -2.17
CA LEU A 73 7.57 12.60 -0.79
C LEU A 73 8.56 13.32 0.13
N SER A 74 8.14 13.66 1.35
CA SER A 74 8.94 14.38 2.32
C SER A 74 8.86 13.78 3.73
N GLY A 75 9.78 14.19 4.61
CA GLY A 75 9.86 13.71 5.99
C GLY A 75 10.08 12.19 6.07
N ILE A 76 9.29 11.50 6.92
CA ILE A 76 9.35 10.03 7.07
C ILE A 76 9.00 9.27 5.78
N LEU A 77 8.41 9.94 4.79
CA LEU A 77 8.09 9.31 3.50
C LEU A 77 9.19 9.49 2.46
N ALA A 78 10.18 10.36 2.71
CA ALA A 78 11.27 10.62 1.76
C ALA A 78 12.14 9.39 1.51
N GLN A 79 12.18 8.46 2.48
CA GLN A 79 12.90 7.19 2.38
C GLN A 79 12.20 6.14 1.49
N LEU A 80 10.96 6.40 1.05
CA LEU A 80 10.19 5.44 0.28
C LEU A 80 10.62 5.46 -1.18
N VAL A 81 11.01 4.29 -1.70
CA VAL A 81 11.34 4.14 -3.11
C VAL A 81 10.10 3.64 -3.84
N ARG A 82 9.61 4.41 -4.81
CA ARG A 82 8.52 3.96 -5.69
C ARG A 82 9.02 2.78 -6.50
N VAL A 83 8.33 1.65 -6.39
CA VAL A 83 8.55 0.52 -7.28
C VAL A 83 7.72 0.80 -8.52
N PRO A 84 8.32 0.94 -9.72
CA PRO A 84 7.56 1.02 -10.95
C PRO A 84 6.61 -0.17 -10.95
N ASN A 85 5.30 0.08 -11.11
CA ASN A 85 4.35 -1.00 -11.28
C ASN A 85 4.96 -1.96 -12.30
N LEU A 86 5.07 -3.24 -11.93
CA LEU A 86 5.36 -4.32 -12.87
C LEU A 86 4.43 -4.06 -14.05
N ARG A 87 5.00 -3.48 -15.11
CA ARG A 87 4.28 -3.22 -16.35
C ARG A 87 4.06 -4.62 -16.90
N ASP A 88 2.83 -5.10 -16.82
CA ASP A 88 2.36 -6.14 -17.72
C ASP A 88 2.51 -5.65 -19.17
#